data_AF-A0AA50YI84-F1
#
_entry.id   AF-A0AA50YI84-F1
#
_cell.length_a   1.000
_cell.length_b   1.000
_cell.length_c   1.000
_cell.angle_alpha   90.00
_cell.angle_beta   90.00
_cell.angle_gamma   90.00
#
_symmetry.space_group_name_H-M   'P 1'
#
loop_
_entity.id
_entity.type
_entity.pdbx_description
1 polymer ?
#
loop_
_entity_poly.entity_id
_entity_poly.type
_entity_poly.pdbx_seq_one_letter_code
_entity_poly.pdbx_strand_id
1 'polypeptide(L)'
;QLARLEWELRQRRELSGVCNELVASKERVAAAIAAARSRLDALSPHLRDVLKATKPLQECLALRLDEKRDETRAAILLPLPLFLLFANASAYSDALG
;
A
#
# COMPACT_ATOMS: atom_id res chain seq x y z
N GLN A 1 36.84 42.51 0.52
CA GLN A 1 35.76 42.03 1.42
C GLN A 1 34.40 41.94 0.73
N LEU A 2 34.09 42.77 -0.28
CA LEU A 2 32.84 42.69 -1.07
C LEU A 2 32.58 41.33 -1.74
N ALA A 3 33.59 40.78 -2.43
CA ALA A 3 33.42 39.54 -3.21
C ALA A 3 32.96 38.33 -2.37
N ARG A 4 33.37 38.26 -1.10
CA ARG A 4 32.94 37.19 -0.18
C ARG A 4 31.47 37.34 0.19
N LEU A 5 31.02 38.56 0.48
CA LEU A 5 29.61 38.83 0.81
C LEU A 5 28.69 38.58 -0.40
N GLU A 6 29.13 38.93 -1.60
CA GLU A 6 28.39 38.62 -2.84
C GLU A 6 28.28 37.12 -3.10
N TRP A 7 29.35 36.37 -2.84
CA TRP A 7 29.34 34.91 -2.93
C TRP A 7 28.40 34.28 -1.90
N GLU A 8 28.48 34.71 -0.64
CA GLU A 8 27.59 34.24 0.42
C GLU A 8 26.11 34.57 0.12
N LEU A 9 25.83 35.74 -0.46
CA LEU A 9 24.48 36.12 -0.88
C LEU A 9 23.96 35.23 -2.02
N ARG A 10 24.77 34.93 -3.04
CA ARG A 10 24.40 34.01 -4.13
C ARG A 10 24.10 32.62 -3.58
N GLN A 11 24.97 32.10 -2.72
CA GLN A 11 24.78 30.79 -2.09
C GLN A 11 23.49 30.72 -1.27
N ARG A 12 23.18 31.75 -0.48
CA ARG A 12 21.91 31.79 0.27
C ARG A 12 20.68 31.82 -0.65
N ARG A 13 20.76 32.51 -1.78
CA ARG A 13 19.67 32.55 -2.77
C ARG A 13 19.46 31.19 -3.44
N GLU A 14 20.54 30.52 -3.84
CA GLU A 14 20.48 29.17 -4.41
C GLU A 14 19.90 28.17 -3.41
N LEU A 15 20.40 28.15 -2.17
CA LEU A 15 19.88 27.28 -1.11
C LEU A 15 18.40 27.57 -0.80
N SER A 16 18.00 28.83 -0.78
CA SER A 16 16.58 29.19 -0.61
C SER A 16 15.72 28.68 -1.77
N GLY A 17 16.24 28.71 -3.01
CA GLY A 17 15.57 28.16 -4.17
C GLY A 17 15.34 26.64 -4.03
N VAL A 18 16.41 25.90 -3.72
CA VAL A 18 16.35 24.45 -3.51
C VAL A 18 15.42 24.08 -2.36
N CYS A 19 15.44 24.82 -1.26
CA CYS A 19 14.52 24.61 -0.14
C CYS A 19 13.05 24.77 -0.58
N ASN A 20 12.74 25.82 -1.37
CA ASN A 20 11.39 26.04 -1.86
C ASN A 20 10.93 24.92 -2.81
N GLU A 21 11.82 24.43 -3.68
CA GLU A 21 11.53 23.30 -4.56
C GLU A 21 11.25 22.01 -3.79
N LEU A 22 12.05 21.73 -2.75
CA LEU A 22 11.85 20.58 -1.87
C LEU A 22 10.52 20.66 -1.11
N VAL A 23 10.15 21.84 -0.61
CA VAL A 23 8.86 22.06 0.05
C VAL A 23 7.71 21.81 -0.92
N ALA A 24 7.77 22.38 -2.12
CA ALA A 24 6.74 22.17 -3.14
C ALA A 24 6.63 20.69 -3.55
N SER A 25 7.75 19.98 -3.67
CA SER A 25 7.78 18.54 -3.94
C SER A 25 7.13 17.74 -2.81
N LYS A 26 7.48 18.04 -1.56
CA LYS A 26 6.88 17.41 -0.37
C LYS A 26 5.37 17.61 -0.33
N GLU A 27 4.89 18.82 -0.58
CA GLU A 27 3.46 19.14 -0.59
C GLU A 27 2.72 18.38 -1.70
N ARG A 28 3.31 18.30 -2.90
CA ARG A 28 2.75 17.53 -4.02
C ARG A 28 2.61 16.05 -3.67
N VAL A 29 3.65 15.45 -3.10
CA VAL A 29 3.63 14.04 -2.68
C VAL A 29 2.62 13.82 -1.56
N ALA A 30 2.56 14.72 -0.58
CA ALA A 30 1.58 14.64 0.51
C ALA A 30 0.14 14.71 -0.02
N ALA A 31 -0.14 15.61 -0.96
CA ALA A 31 -1.45 15.70 -1.61
C ALA A 31 -1.80 14.43 -2.40
N ALA A 32 -0.84 13.85 -3.12
CA ALA A 32 -1.04 12.59 -3.83
C ALA A 32 -1.35 11.42 -2.87
N ILE A 33 -0.63 11.33 -1.75
CA ILE A 33 -0.90 10.34 -0.71
C ILE A 33 -2.30 10.53 -0.12
N ALA A 34 -2.69 11.77 0.19
CA ALA A 34 -4.02 12.07 0.73
C ALA A 34 -5.14 11.69 -0.26
N ALA A 35 -4.97 12.00 -1.55
CA ALA A 35 -5.92 11.60 -2.59
C ALA A 35 -6.01 10.08 -2.75
N ALA A 36 -4.89 9.36 -2.71
CA ALA A 36 -4.86 7.90 -2.78
C ALA A 36 -5.57 7.26 -1.57
N ARG A 37 -5.32 7.78 -0.35
CA ARG A 37 -6.01 7.34 0.87
C ARG A 37 -7.52 7.56 0.79
N SER A 38 -7.93 8.76 0.41
CA SER A 38 -9.35 9.09 0.23
C SER A 38 -10.06 8.16 -0.76
N ARG A 39 -9.40 7.82 -1.88
CA ARG A 39 -9.93 6.85 -2.85
C ARG A 39 -10.05 5.45 -2.26
N LEU A 40 -9.06 5.00 -1.48
CA LEU A 40 -9.10 3.70 -0.81
C LEU A 40 -10.21 3.64 0.25
N ASP A 41 -10.37 4.71 1.03
CA ASP A 41 -11.40 4.82 2.05
C ASP A 41 -12.80 4.81 1.43
N ALA A 42 -12.98 5.47 0.28
CA ALA A 42 -14.22 5.44 -0.49
C ALA A 42 -14.48 4.07 -1.13
N LEU A 43 -13.45 3.36 -1.60
CA LEU A 43 -13.59 2.06 -2.27
C LEU A 43 -13.85 0.91 -1.27
N SER A 44 -13.28 0.98 -0.08
CA SER A 44 -13.38 -0.04 0.97
C SER A 44 -14.82 -0.49 1.29
N PRO A 45 -15.80 0.41 1.54
CA PRO A 45 -17.19 0.00 1.78
C PRO A 45 -17.82 -0.69 0.57
N HIS A 46 -17.60 -0.17 -0.65
CA HIS A 46 -18.14 -0.79 -1.86
C HIS A 46 -17.62 -2.21 -2.06
N LEU A 47 -16.34 -2.45 -1.81
CA LEU A 47 -15.77 -3.81 -1.86
C LEU A 47 -16.39 -4.72 -0.79
N ARG A 48 -16.63 -4.21 0.43
CA ARG A 48 -17.33 -4.97 1.47
C ARG A 48 -18.75 -5.34 1.06
N ASP A 49 -19.47 -4.44 0.40
CA ASP A 49 -20.83 -4.70 -0.05
C ASP A 49 -20.87 -5.74 -1.16
N VAL A 50 -19.95 -5.66 -2.13
CA VAL A 50 -19.78 -6.69 -3.17
C VAL A 50 -19.46 -8.06 -2.54
N LEU A 51 -18.57 -8.09 -1.55
CA LEU A 51 -18.26 -9.34 -0.84
C LEU A 51 -19.49 -9.91 -0.13
N LYS A 52 -20.30 -9.08 0.54
CA LYS A 52 -21.54 -9.53 1.19
C LYS A 52 -22.56 -10.03 0.17
N ALA A 53 -22.76 -9.30 -0.93
CA ALA A 53 -23.73 -9.66 -1.97
C ALA A 53 -23.38 -10.97 -2.69
N THR A 54 -22.09 -11.32 -2.76
CA THR A 54 -21.63 -12.55 -3.42
C THR A 54 -21.64 -13.78 -2.51
N LYS A 55 -21.81 -13.65 -1.19
CA LYS A 55 -21.82 -14.79 -0.25
C LYS A 55 -22.86 -15.87 -0.60
N PRO A 56 -24.13 -15.56 -0.90
CA PRO A 56 -25.13 -16.60 -1.18
C PRO A 56 -24.74 -17.45 -2.40
N LEU A 57 -24.15 -16.83 -3.42
CA LEU A 57 -23.65 -17.55 -4.60
C LEU A 57 -22.47 -18.47 -4.25
N GLN A 58 -21.56 -18.00 -3.39
CA GLN A 58 -20.44 -18.82 -2.91
C GLN A 58 -20.94 -20.05 -2.16
N GLU A 59 -21.95 -19.88 -1.30
CA GLU A 59 -22.58 -20.98 -0.56
C GLU A 59 -23.25 -21.99 -1.51
N CYS A 60 -24.00 -21.51 -2.51
CA CYS A 60 -24.61 -22.37 -3.53
C CYS A 60 -23.58 -23.17 -4.35
N LEU A 61 -22.40 -22.59 -4.60
CA LEU A 61 -21.31 -23.23 -5.35
C LEU A 61 -20.31 -23.97 -4.44
N ALA A 62 -20.59 -24.08 -3.13
CA ALA A 62 -19.71 -24.67 -2.13
C ALA A 62 -18.27 -24.10 -2.14
N LEU A 63 -18.12 -22.82 -2.47
CA LEU A 63 -16.83 -22.14 -2.54
C LEU A 63 -16.39 -21.66 -1.14
N ARG A 64 -15.29 -22.20 -0.62
CA ARG A 64 -14.71 -21.85 0.69
C ARG A 64 -13.74 -20.67 0.62
N LEU A 65 -14.16 -19.57 0.00
CA LEU A 65 -13.29 -18.41 -0.25
C LEU A 65 -13.00 -17.61 1.03
N ASP A 66 -13.97 -17.51 1.94
CA ASP A 66 -13.78 -16.80 3.22
C ASP A 66 -12.80 -17.58 4.13
N GLU A 67 -12.91 -18.91 4.20
CA GLU A 67 -11.98 -19.78 4.94
C GLU A 67 -10.54 -19.65 4.41
N LYS A 68 -10.34 -19.79 3.09
CA LYS A 68 -9.02 -19.60 2.46
C LYS A 68 -8.43 -18.22 2.74
N ARG A 69 -9.26 -17.18 2.81
CA ARG A 69 -8.83 -15.81 3.15
C ARG A 69 -8.39 -15.68 4.60
N ASP A 70 -9.14 -16.25 5.53
CA ASP A 70 -8.81 -16.20 6.95
C ASP A 70 -7.57 -17.05 7.28
N GLU A 71 -7.42 -18.21 6.64
CA GLU A 71 -6.19 -19.01 6.70
C GLU A 71 -4.98 -18.23 6.18
N THR A 72 -5.12 -17.54 5.04
CA THR A 72 -4.04 -16.71 4.48
C THR A 72 -3.67 -15.57 5.42
N ARG A 73 -4.66 -14.92 6.06
CA ARG A 73 -4.43 -13.87 7.06
C ARG A 73 -3.68 -14.39 8.28
N ALA A 74 -4.05 -15.58 8.76
CA ALA A 74 -3.34 -16.24 9.86
C ALA A 74 -1.92 -16.65 9.45
N ALA A 75 -1.74 -17.13 8.22
CA ALA A 75 -0.45 -17.59 7.72
C ALA A 75 0.59 -16.46 7.65
N ILE A 76 0.18 -15.22 7.34
CA ILE A 76 1.08 -14.06 7.31
C ILE A 76 1.71 -13.79 8.70
N LEU A 77 1.08 -14.24 9.79
CA LEU A 77 1.61 -14.10 11.15
C LEU A 77 2.64 -15.17 11.51
N LEU A 78 2.85 -16.17 10.66
CA LEU A 78 3.80 -17.26 10.91
C LEU A 78 5.26 -16.79 10.72
N PRO A 79 6.21 -17.38 11.46
CA PRO A 79 7.63 -17.29 11.14
C PRO A 79 7.91 -17.70 9.68
N LEU A 80 8.89 -17.05 9.05
CA LEU A 80 9.21 -17.23 7.63
C LEU A 80 9.31 -18.70 7.17
N PRO A 81 9.98 -19.63 7.90
CA PRO A 81 10.05 -21.03 7.47
C PRO A 81 8.68 -21.70 7.41
N LEU A 82 7.78 -21.38 8.34
CA LEU A 82 6.44 -21.96 8.41
C LEU A 82 5.51 -21.33 7.36
N PHE A 83 5.66 -20.04 7.08
CA PHE A 83 4.94 -19.38 6.00
C PHE A 83 5.29 -19.98 4.63
N LEU A 84 6.59 -20.24 4.37
CA LEU A 84 7.02 -20.87 3.12
C LEU A 84 6.46 -22.29 2.97
N LEU A 85 6.44 -23.06 4.05
CA LEU A 85 5.83 -24.39 4.04
C LEU A 85 4.32 -24.33 3.75
N PHE A 86 3.59 -23.41 4.38
CA PHE A 86 2.18 -23.17 4.10
C PHE A 86 1.95 -22.80 2.63
N ALA A 87 2.68 -21.80 2.11
CA ALA A 87 2.53 -21.34 0.73
C ALA A 87 2.81 -22.45 -0.28
N ASN A 88 3.86 -23.24 -0.07
CA ASN A 88 4.18 -24.37 -0.93
C ASN A 88 3.10 -25.45 -0.84
N ALA A 89 2.66 -25.83 0.37
CA ALA A 89 1.63 -26.85 0.57
C ALA A 89 0.29 -26.45 -0.07
N SER A 90 -0.14 -25.19 0.10
CA SER A 90 -1.35 -24.66 -0.54
C SER A 90 -1.23 -24.67 -2.07
N ALA A 91 -0.08 -24.26 -2.62
CA ALA A 91 0.14 -24.27 -4.07
C ALA A 91 0.11 -25.69 -4.66
N TYR A 92 0.73 -26.67 -3.98
CA TYR A 92 0.67 -28.07 -4.41
C TYR A 92 -0.75 -28.63 -4.31
N SER A 93 -1.49 -28.31 -3.24
CA SER A 93 -2.88 -28.75 -3.08
C SER A 93 -3.78 -28.18 -4.17
N ASP A 94 -3.62 -26.92 -4.55
CA ASP A 94 -4.44 -26.27 -5.58
C ASP A 94 -4.04 -26.69 -7.01
N ALA A 95 -2.82 -27.16 -7.23
CA ALA A 95 -2.34 -27.59 -8.55
C ALA A 95 -2.54 -29.09 -8.83
N LEU A 96 -2.56 -29.93 -7.79
CA LEU A 96 -2.60 -31.39 -7.91
C LEU A 96 -3.89 -32.04 -7.34
N GLY A 97 -4.69 -31.28 -6.57
CA GLY A 97 -5.98 -31.70 -6.03
C GLY A 97 -7.15 -31.13 -6.82
#